data_AF-F7XET1-F1
#
_entry.id   AF-F7XET1-F1
#
_cell.length_a   1.000
_cell.length_b   1.000
_cell.length_c   1.000
_cell.angle_alpha   90.00
_cell.angle_beta   90.00
_cell.angle_gamma   90.00
#
_symmetry.space_group_name_H-M   'P 1'
#
loop_
_entity.id
_entity.type
_entity.pdbx_description
1 polymer ?
#
loop_
_entity_poly.entity_id
_entity_poly.type
_entity_poly.pdbx_seq_one_letter_code
_entity_poly.pdbx_strand_id
1 'polypeptide(L)'
;MDTDSGRSQHDGRPWRVGLATREDASTPDSVLNLVNRAVATSSPDGFRFDDSGRFGHILDPLSGRAPRLRRRVSVVAPTATAADAFSTAFSLMGSSAVRIACEHHSELTVDMISTSGAHERFGRAA
;
A
#
# COMPACT_ATOMS: atom_id res chain seq x y z
N MET A 1 -5.53 5.72 -1.91
CA MET A 1 -5.44 6.36 -3.25
C MET A 1 -4.89 5.33 -4.21
N ASP A 2 -5.59 5.10 -5.31
CA ASP A 2 -5.27 4.19 -6.40
C ASP A 2 -4.77 4.96 -7.62
N THR A 3 -3.81 4.39 -8.35
CA THR A 3 -3.25 4.97 -9.57
C THR A 3 -2.99 3.87 -10.56
N ASP A 4 -3.67 3.94 -11.71
CA ASP A 4 -3.38 3.10 -12.86
C ASP A 4 -2.30 3.78 -13.71
N SER A 5 -1.13 3.15 -13.79
CA SER A 5 -0.11 3.54 -14.75
C SER A 5 -0.32 2.67 -15.99
N GLY A 6 -0.87 3.27 -17.05
CA GLY A 6 -1.13 2.56 -18.30
C GLY A 6 0.16 2.03 -18.97
N ARG A 7 0.29 2.21 -20.29
CA ARG A 7 1.59 1.95 -20.95
C ARG A 7 2.67 2.88 -20.38
N SER A 8 3.91 2.68 -20.81
CA SER A 8 5.00 3.62 -20.56
C SER A 8 4.61 5.08 -20.86
N GLN A 9 5.34 6.03 -20.29
CA GLN A 9 5.31 7.43 -20.67
C GLN A 9 5.48 7.58 -22.19
N HIS A 10 5.12 8.76 -22.73
CA HIS A 10 5.17 9.04 -24.17
C HIS A 10 6.54 8.76 -24.84
N ASP A 11 7.61 8.73 -24.05
CA ASP A 11 8.99 8.46 -24.46
C ASP A 11 9.45 7.01 -24.21
N GLY A 12 8.54 6.12 -23.81
CA GLY A 12 8.82 4.71 -23.53
C GLY A 12 9.31 4.41 -22.11
N ARG A 13 9.54 5.42 -21.26
CA ARG A 13 10.02 5.20 -19.87
C ARG A 13 8.88 4.77 -18.93
N PRO A 14 9.16 3.97 -17.89
CA PRO A 14 8.19 3.67 -16.83
C PRO A 14 7.67 4.94 -16.14
N TRP A 15 6.44 4.89 -15.63
CA TRP A 15 5.94 5.89 -14.71
C TRP A 15 6.71 5.82 -13.39
N ARG A 16 7.14 6.98 -12.88
CA ARG A 16 7.84 7.07 -11.59
C ARG A 16 6.87 7.55 -10.53
N VAL A 17 6.47 6.66 -9.62
CA VAL A 17 5.54 6.96 -8.53
C VAL A 17 6.30 7.00 -7.21
N GLY A 18 6.30 8.16 -6.56
CA GLY A 18 6.89 8.31 -5.23
C GLY A 18 5.97 7.75 -4.15
N LEU A 19 6.51 6.93 -3.25
CA LEU A 19 5.85 6.54 -2.01
C LEU A 19 6.37 7.45 -0.90
N ALA A 20 5.46 8.04 -0.14
CA ALA A 20 5.77 8.92 0.99
C ALA A 20 5.64 8.16 2.32
N THR A 21 6.51 8.43 3.29
CA THR A 21 6.48 7.76 4.61
C THR A 21 5.19 8.02 5.38
N ARG A 22 4.56 9.17 5.11
CA ARG A 22 3.30 9.68 5.67
C ARG A 22 2.76 10.74 4.73
N GLU A 23 1.49 11.08 4.89
CA GLU A 23 0.73 11.95 3.97
C GLU A 23 1.30 13.37 3.84
N ASP A 24 1.90 13.92 4.90
CA ASP A 24 2.50 15.26 4.93
C ASP A 24 4.00 15.29 4.55
N ALA A 25 4.59 14.15 4.16
CA ALA A 25 6.00 14.10 3.83
C ALA A 25 6.27 14.80 2.48
N SER A 26 7.20 15.76 2.48
CA SER A 26 7.58 16.53 1.29
C SER A 26 8.46 15.76 0.31
N THR A 27 9.03 14.62 0.72
CA THR A 27 9.92 13.79 -0.10
C THR A 27 9.54 12.32 0.01
N PRO A 28 9.55 11.57 -1.10
CA PRO A 28 9.29 10.13 -1.07
C PRO A 28 10.47 9.37 -0.43
N ASP A 29 10.18 8.31 0.32
CA ASP A 29 11.17 7.34 0.82
C ASP A 29 11.45 6.21 -0.16
N SER A 30 10.56 6.00 -1.13
CA SER A 30 10.72 5.02 -2.17
C SER A 30 10.15 5.54 -3.49
N VAL A 31 10.68 5.05 -4.61
CA VAL A 31 10.14 5.34 -5.94
C VAL A 31 9.88 4.02 -6.64
N LEU A 32 8.65 3.83 -7.08
CA LEU A 32 8.24 2.70 -7.91
C LEU A 32 8.33 3.08 -9.38
N ASN A 33 8.84 2.17 -10.20
CA ASN A 33 8.80 2.28 -11.66
C ASN A 33 7.71 1.35 -12.17
N LEU A 34 6.68 1.89 -12.80
CA LEU A 34 5.50 1.13 -13.20
C LEU A 34 5.26 1.17 -14.70
N VAL A 35 4.93 0.00 -15.26
CA VAL A 35 4.51 -0.19 -16.66
C VAL A 35 3.39 -1.23 -16.68
N ASN A 36 2.20 -0.87 -17.18
CA ASN A 36 1.03 -1.76 -17.22
C ASN A 36 0.72 -2.41 -15.84
N ARG A 37 0.77 -1.57 -14.81
CA ARG A 37 0.58 -1.92 -13.40
C ARG A 37 -0.13 -0.78 -12.71
N ALA A 38 -0.87 -1.10 -11.67
CA ALA A 38 -1.44 -0.12 -10.78
C ALA A 38 -0.77 -0.19 -9.40
N VAL A 39 -0.83 0.92 -8.67
CA VAL A 39 -0.46 0.98 -7.27
C VAL A 39 -1.60 1.57 -6.46
N ALA A 40 -1.87 1.00 -5.29
CA ALA A 40 -2.77 1.58 -4.32
C ALA A 40 -2.10 1.63 -2.95
N THR A 41 -2.39 2.70 -2.20
CA THR A 41 -1.84 2.90 -0.85
C THR A 41 -2.96 3.09 0.16
N SER A 42 -2.90 2.31 1.23
CA SER A 42 -3.72 2.41 2.43
C SER A 42 -2.89 2.90 3.61
N SER A 43 -3.46 3.83 4.37
CA SER A 43 -2.91 4.31 5.62
C SER A 43 -4.06 4.53 6.59
N PRO A 44 -3.97 4.08 7.86
CA PRO A 44 -4.98 4.40 8.88
C PRO A 44 -5.17 5.90 9.11
N ASP A 45 -4.21 6.73 8.68
CA ASP A 45 -4.24 8.18 8.84
C ASP A 45 -4.83 8.95 7.68
N GLY A 46 -5.10 8.31 6.53
CA GLY A 46 -5.68 8.99 5.36
C GLY A 46 -7.08 9.55 5.59
N PHE A 47 -7.79 9.02 6.60
CA PHE A 47 -9.02 9.62 7.12
C PHE A 47 -9.24 9.19 8.56
N ARG A 48 -9.66 10.13 9.41
CA ARG A 48 -9.93 9.93 10.83
C ARG A 48 -11.34 10.46 11.14
N PHE A 49 -12.11 9.71 11.93
CA PHE A 49 -13.46 10.12 12.35
C PHE A 49 -13.46 11.07 13.55
N ASP A 50 -12.31 11.21 14.22
CA ASP A 50 -12.16 12.08 15.38
C ASP A 50 -10.80 12.79 15.37
N ASP A 51 -10.75 13.97 16.01
CA ASP A 51 -9.53 14.78 16.10
C ASP A 51 -8.39 14.05 16.82
N SER A 52 -8.73 13.14 17.76
CA SER A 52 -7.72 12.34 18.47
C SER A 52 -7.16 11.18 17.63
N GLY A 53 -7.73 10.93 16.45
CA GLY A 53 -7.30 9.85 15.54
C GLY A 53 -7.52 8.45 16.09
N ARG A 54 -8.35 8.30 17.13
CA ARG A 54 -8.67 7.04 17.77
C ARG A 54 -9.51 6.13 16.87
N PHE A 55 -10.32 6.72 15.98
CA PHE A 55 -11.17 5.98 15.04
C PHE A 55 -10.69 6.21 13.60
N GLY A 56 -10.01 5.21 13.04
CA GLY A 56 -9.62 5.17 11.63
C GLY A 56 -10.73 4.63 10.73
N HIS A 57 -10.62 4.87 9.42
CA HIS A 57 -11.59 4.43 8.41
C HIS A 57 -11.41 2.99 7.92
N ILE A 58 -10.30 2.34 8.26
CA ILE A 58 -10.06 0.93 7.93
C ILE A 58 -10.49 0.07 9.11
N LEU A 59 -11.63 -0.61 8.94
CA LEU A 59 -12.25 -1.43 9.98
C LEU A 59 -11.88 -2.90 9.80
N ASP A 60 -11.48 -3.54 10.89
CA ASP A 60 -11.35 -4.99 10.97
C ASP A 60 -12.76 -5.62 11.00
N PRO A 61 -13.14 -6.38 9.96
CA PRO A 61 -14.48 -6.97 9.87
C PRO A 61 -14.76 -8.02 10.94
N LEU A 62 -13.73 -8.60 11.58
CA LEU A 62 -13.92 -9.62 12.62
C LEU A 62 -14.23 -9.00 13.99
N SER A 63 -13.55 -7.89 14.33
CA SER A 63 -13.69 -7.24 15.63
C SER A 63 -14.55 -5.98 15.61
N GLY A 64 -14.81 -5.40 14.44
CA GLY A 64 -15.44 -4.08 14.28
C GLY A 64 -14.56 -2.91 14.73
N ARG A 65 -13.28 -3.15 15.05
CA ARG A 65 -12.33 -2.12 15.52
C ARG A 65 -11.51 -1.58 14.36
N ALA A 66 -10.85 -0.44 14.56
CA ALA A 66 -9.92 0.15 13.59
C ALA A 66 -8.45 0.01 14.06
N PRO A 67 -7.82 -1.18 13.99
CA PRO A 67 -6.46 -1.37 14.50
C PRO A 67 -5.43 -0.64 13.64
N ARG A 68 -4.42 -0.06 14.30
CA ARG A 68 -3.30 0.65 13.65
C ARG A 68 -2.07 -0.25 13.61
N LEU A 69 -2.03 -1.19 12.67
CA LEU A 69 -0.90 -2.13 12.54
C LEU A 69 0.24 -1.57 11.67
N ARG A 70 -0.07 -0.71 10.70
CA ARG A 70 0.90 -0.02 9.83
C ARG A 70 0.66 1.48 9.80
N ARG A 71 1.70 2.20 9.41
CA ARG A 71 1.62 3.59 8.95
C ARG A 71 1.20 3.66 7.48
N ARG A 72 1.75 2.76 6.66
CA ARG A 72 1.50 2.70 5.21
C ARG A 72 1.56 1.26 4.73
N VAL A 73 0.68 0.92 3.80
CA VAL A 73 0.79 -0.24 2.92
C VAL A 73 0.56 0.22 1.50
N SER A 74 1.54 0.01 0.63
CA SER A 74 1.44 0.23 -0.81
C SER A 74 1.54 -1.10 -1.54
N VAL A 75 0.57 -1.40 -2.40
CA VAL A 75 0.52 -2.63 -3.18
C VAL A 75 0.55 -2.29 -4.65
N VAL A 76 1.44 -2.93 -5.39
CA VAL A 76 1.49 -2.93 -6.85
C VAL A 76 0.85 -4.22 -7.36
N ALA A 77 -0.05 -4.10 -8.33
CA ALA A 77 -0.75 -5.24 -8.93
C ALA A 77 -1.04 -4.99 -10.42
N PRO A 78 -1.47 -6.01 -11.20
CA PRO A 78 -1.89 -5.83 -12.58
C PRO A 78 -3.07 -4.89 -12.78
N THR A 79 -3.94 -4.72 -11.76
CA THR A 79 -5.12 -3.86 -11.84
C THR A 79 -5.26 -3.00 -10.59
N ALA A 80 -5.86 -1.81 -10.75
CA ALA A 80 -6.12 -0.89 -9.64
C ALA A 80 -7.01 -1.53 -8.57
N THR A 81 -8.03 -2.29 -9.00
CA THR A 81 -8.94 -3.01 -8.09
C THR A 81 -8.19 -4.02 -7.22
N ALA A 82 -7.27 -4.81 -7.80
CA ALA A 82 -6.48 -5.75 -7.02
C ALA A 82 -5.54 -5.01 -6.05
N ALA A 83 -4.85 -3.98 -6.53
CA ALA A 83 -3.97 -3.16 -5.70
C ALA A 83 -4.73 -2.58 -4.49
N ASP A 84 -5.89 -1.99 -4.73
CA ASP A 84 -6.72 -1.35 -3.69
C ASP A 84 -7.23 -2.35 -2.66
N ALA A 85 -7.82 -3.46 -3.11
CA ALA A 85 -8.32 -4.51 -2.24
C ALA A 85 -7.22 -5.10 -1.35
N PHE A 86 -6.06 -5.44 -1.93
CA PHE A 86 -4.94 -5.99 -1.17
C PHE A 86 -4.30 -4.96 -0.25
N SER A 87 -4.19 -3.69 -0.64
CA SER A 87 -3.63 -2.64 0.25
C SER A 87 -4.46 -2.47 1.53
N THR A 88 -5.79 -2.55 1.40
CA THR A 88 -6.72 -2.50 2.53
C THR A 88 -6.63 -3.76 3.39
N ALA A 89 -6.67 -4.95 2.78
CA ALA A 89 -6.56 -6.22 3.51
C ALA A 89 -5.23 -6.33 4.25
N PHE A 90 -4.11 -6.04 3.58
CA PHE A 90 -2.77 -6.11 4.16
C PHE A 90 -2.53 -5.08 5.25
N SER A 91 -3.29 -3.97 5.28
CA SER A 91 -3.27 -3.03 6.40
C SER A 91 -3.69 -3.68 7.73
N LEU A 92 -4.50 -4.74 7.67
CA LEU A 92 -5.07 -5.45 8.83
C LEU A 92 -4.40 -6.80 9.15
N MET A 93 -3.59 -7.36 8.25
CA MET A 93 -3.01 -8.71 8.41
C MET A 93 -1.73 -8.74 9.24
N GLY A 94 -1.13 -9.88 9.57
CA GLY A 94 0.26 -9.91 10.10
C GLY A 94 1.29 -9.94 8.95
N SER A 95 2.53 -9.49 9.15
CA SER A 95 3.57 -9.55 8.10
C SER A 95 3.81 -10.97 7.55
N SER A 96 3.73 -11.99 8.41
CA SER A 96 3.80 -13.40 7.97
C SER A 96 2.65 -13.81 7.05
N ALA A 97 1.42 -13.35 7.33
CA ALA A 97 0.26 -13.65 6.49
C ALA A 97 0.33 -12.90 5.16
N VAL A 98 0.83 -11.65 5.16
CA VAL A 98 1.08 -10.89 3.93
C VAL A 98 2.13 -11.58 3.06
N ARG A 99 3.22 -12.08 3.67
CA ARG A 99 4.26 -12.85 2.96
C ARG A 99 3.68 -14.08 2.27
N ILE A 100 2.91 -14.90 3.00
CA ILE A 100 2.24 -16.09 2.46
C ILE A 100 1.29 -15.71 1.31
N ALA A 101 0.52 -14.63 1.47
CA ALA A 101 -0.36 -14.14 0.40
C ALA A 101 0.44 -13.78 -0.86
N CYS A 102 1.59 -13.12 -0.73
CA CYS A 102 2.48 -12.79 -1.85
C CYS A 102 3.12 -14.03 -2.50
N GLU A 103 3.30 -15.13 -1.77
CA GLU A 103 3.76 -16.41 -2.33
C GLU A 103 2.70 -17.05 -3.23
N HIS A 104 1.41 -16.89 -2.88
CA HIS A 104 0.29 -17.35 -3.70
C HIS A 104 -0.11 -16.38 -4.82
N HIS A 105 0.22 -15.10 -4.69
CA HIS A 105 -0.06 -14.04 -5.64
C HIS A 105 1.25 -13.40 -6.13
N SER A 106 1.97 -14.12 -6.98
CA SER A 106 3.29 -13.72 -7.49
C SER A 106 3.30 -12.43 -8.31
N GLU A 107 2.12 -11.95 -8.74
CA GLU A 107 1.90 -10.70 -9.43
C GLU A 107 1.92 -9.46 -8.52
N LEU A 108 1.91 -9.67 -7.20
CA LEU A 108 1.90 -8.58 -6.22
C LEU A 108 3.33 -8.19 -5.82
N THR A 109 3.54 -6.89 -5.68
CA THR A 109 4.66 -6.32 -4.93
C THR A 109 4.09 -5.47 -3.81
N VAL A 110 4.61 -5.63 -2.60
CA VAL A 110 4.07 -4.95 -1.41
C VAL A 110 5.20 -4.21 -0.71
N ASP A 111 4.95 -2.95 -0.35
CA ASP A 111 5.83 -2.10 0.43
C ASP A 111 5.07 -1.58 1.66
N MET A 112 5.57 -1.86 2.87
CA MET A 112 4.90 -1.53 4.12
C MET A 112 5.81 -0.85 5.13
N ILE A 113 5.25 0.09 5.87
CA ILE A 113 5.90 0.71 7.03
C ILE A 113 5.08 0.40 8.28
N SER A 114 5.68 -0.27 9.26
CA SER A 114 5.05 -0.56 10.55
C SER A 114 4.84 0.72 11.38
N THR A 115 4.07 0.63 12.47
CA THR A 115 3.94 1.74 13.43
C THR A 115 5.26 2.11 14.11
N SER A 116 6.19 1.16 14.27
CA SER A 116 7.56 1.41 14.74
C SER A 116 8.48 2.03 13.68
N GLY A 117 8.05 2.12 12.43
CA GLY A 117 8.85 2.64 11.31
C GLY A 117 9.70 1.59 10.60
N ALA A 118 9.55 0.30 10.94
CA ALA A 118 10.23 -0.78 10.23
C ALA A 118 9.65 -0.90 8.81
N HIS A 119 10.54 -0.99 7.82
CA HIS A 119 10.20 -1.10 6.41
C HIS A 119 10.27 -2.55 5.98
N GLU A 120 9.19 -3.07 5.41
CA GLU A 120 9.13 -4.44 4.88
C GLU A 120 8.69 -4.41 3.41
N ARG A 121 9.30 -5.27 2.59
CA ARG A 121 8.92 -5.48 1.20
C ARG A 121 8.71 -6.96 0.92
N PHE A 122 7.65 -7.27 0.18
CA PHE A 122 7.29 -8.63 -0.23
C PHE A 122 6.96 -8.68 -1.72
N GLY A 123 6.99 -9.90 -2.27
CA GLY A 123 6.78 -10.14 -3.70
C GLY A 123 8.04 -9.93 -4.53
N ARG A 124 7.92 -10.10 -5.85
CA ARG A 124 9.02 -9.85 -6.77
C ARG A 124 9.05 -8.36 -7.12
N ALA A 125 10.25 -7.82 -7.34
CA ALA A 125 10.39 -6.46 -7.85
C ALA A 125 9.70 -6.36 -9.22
N ALA A 126 8.79 -5.39 -9.35
CA ALA A 126 8.17 -5.01 -10.61
C ALA A 126 9.15 -4.23 -11.51
#